data_AF-A0A6S6UEP6-F1
#
_entry.id   AF-A0A6S6UEP6-F1
#
_cell.length_a   1.000
_cell.length_b   1.000
_cell.length_c   1.000
_cell.angle_alpha   90.00
_cell.angle_beta   90.00
_cell.angle_gamma   90.00
#
_symmetry.space_group_name_H-M   'P 1'
#
loop_
_entity.id
_entity.type
_entity.pdbx_description
1 polymer ?
#
loop_
_entity_poly.entity_id
_entity_poly.type
_entity_poly.pdbx_seq_one_letter_code
_entity_poly.pdbx_strand_id
1 'polypeptide(L)'
;MRNIMSGIGALVLCFSTTLAHAENERTILVLDASGSMWGQLEGKTKIEIARDALKTLVKDWPEDQEAGLVAYGHRKKGDCEDIETLIPVGPLDAAAMSETVDTLNPKGKTPLSAAVKQAAEALKYTEAKATVILLSDGKETCNMDPCALGTELEKLGVDFTAHVIGFDVTKQEDQAGLRCLAENTGGQFIPAGNAIELRAALEKTAKAPEPSTATKPEPESLPTAELSAPESAIKGTKLLIELTADEGLDGYIYLFPKGEGKHTAYGQVKADDIKGYKPSEIRLPATPGEFTLKWMTRNKKTIAERPLTITDAEISLDAPESAIKGTAIEVGLNAPEGLNGYIYLFPKGKDKHIAYGQIKAGDIKGYKPSKVRLPAISGEFTLKWITRDKKNIAEKPLTIEEAEVTLEAPESAIGGTSVQIGLNAPDGLKGYTYLFRKGKDKYIAYGHIKADDINGYKPSEIRLPTASGEYTFKWVTPDKRVIAEKAIIIETPEVSLGAPEQAEKGTNLPVSLNAPNGLNGYIYLFAKGAKKHTTYGHVREDDIKGYKPSRVKLPEQTGEYTLKWLTTGKELLAEQPLQIVDEITETVPDTEKPEE
;
A
#
# COMPACT_ATOMS: atom_id res chain seq x y z
N MET A 1 -34.84 -77.66 27.54
CA MET A 1 -33.55 -78.06 26.93
C MET A 1 -33.31 -77.18 25.71
N ARG A 2 -32.14 -76.50 25.64
CA ARG A 2 -31.42 -75.98 24.44
C ARG A 2 -32.21 -75.03 23.50
N ASN A 3 -31.71 -73.91 22.98
CA ASN A 3 -30.42 -73.22 22.98
C ASN A 3 -30.65 -71.80 22.41
N ILE A 4 -29.98 -70.80 22.99
CA ILE A 4 -29.16 -69.75 22.34
C ILE A 4 -29.49 -69.37 20.87
N MET A 5 -29.77 -68.08 20.60
CA MET A 5 -28.95 -67.31 19.64
C MET A 5 -29.15 -65.79 19.77
N SER A 6 -28.01 -65.11 19.91
CA SER A 6 -27.80 -63.66 19.86
C SER A 6 -27.87 -63.16 18.40
N GLY A 7 -28.51 -62.01 18.16
CA GLY A 7 -28.58 -61.37 16.85
C GLY A 7 -28.01 -59.96 16.90
N ILE A 8 -26.68 -59.85 16.82
CA ILE A 8 -25.96 -58.59 16.61
C ILE A 8 -26.08 -58.26 15.11
N GLY A 9 -26.76 -57.16 14.79
CA GLY A 9 -26.82 -56.63 13.42
C GLY A 9 -25.48 -56.03 13.04
N ALA A 10 -24.66 -56.79 12.32
CA ALA A 10 -23.43 -56.31 11.69
C ALA A 10 -23.81 -55.56 10.40
N LEU A 11 -23.64 -54.24 10.41
CA LEU A 11 -23.72 -53.37 9.23
C LEU A 11 -22.45 -53.62 8.38
N VAL A 12 -22.58 -54.44 7.33
CA VAL A 12 -21.50 -54.69 6.36
C VAL A 12 -21.44 -53.49 5.40
N LEU A 13 -20.46 -52.60 5.61
CA LEU A 13 -20.04 -51.61 4.63
C LEU A 13 -19.23 -52.32 3.53
N CYS A 14 -19.85 -52.53 2.36
CA CYS A 14 -19.14 -52.87 1.14
C CYS A 14 -18.23 -51.71 0.74
N PHE A 15 -16.92 -51.81 1.04
CA PHE A 15 -15.92 -51.01 0.35
C PHE A 15 -15.78 -51.55 -1.07
N SER A 16 -16.41 -50.87 -2.03
CA SER A 16 -16.02 -50.99 -3.44
C SER A 16 -14.63 -50.39 -3.58
N THR A 17 -13.60 -51.23 -3.53
CA THR A 17 -12.27 -50.85 -4.02
C THR A 17 -12.37 -50.66 -5.52
N THR A 18 -12.61 -49.42 -5.96
CA THR A 18 -12.28 -49.01 -7.31
C THR A 18 -10.77 -49.09 -7.43
N LEU A 19 -10.27 -50.16 -8.05
CA LEU A 19 -8.93 -50.18 -8.64
C LEU A 19 -8.90 -49.03 -9.65
N ALA A 20 -8.33 -47.90 -9.23
CA ALA A 20 -7.91 -46.87 -10.17
C ALA A 20 -6.88 -47.55 -11.08
N HIS A 21 -7.28 -47.82 -12.33
CA HIS A 21 -6.31 -48.11 -13.37
C HIS A 21 -5.49 -46.83 -13.53
N ALA A 22 -4.20 -46.90 -13.24
CA ALA A 22 -3.26 -45.91 -13.74
C ALA A 22 -3.37 -45.99 -15.26
N GLU A 23 -3.98 -44.98 -15.89
CA GLU A 23 -3.91 -44.86 -17.34
C GLU A 23 -2.46 -44.55 -17.68
N ASN A 24 -1.78 -45.50 -18.33
CA ASN A 24 -0.43 -45.29 -18.83
C ASN A 24 -0.48 -44.13 -19.83
N GLU A 25 0.27 -43.05 -19.54
CA GLU A 25 0.28 -41.85 -20.37
C GLU A 25 0.86 -42.18 -21.75
N ARG A 26 0.11 -41.90 -22.81
CA ARG A 26 0.52 -42.21 -24.18
C ARG A 26 1.30 -41.04 -24.79
N THR A 27 2.54 -41.30 -25.21
CA THR A 27 3.43 -40.25 -25.73
C THR A 27 3.79 -40.50 -27.19
N ILE A 28 3.72 -39.48 -28.06
CA ILE A 28 4.35 -39.53 -29.38
C ILE A 28 5.47 -38.50 -29.47
N LEU A 29 6.65 -38.98 -29.84
CA LEU A 29 7.80 -38.14 -30.18
C LEU A 29 7.66 -37.71 -31.64
N VAL A 30 7.71 -36.40 -31.89
CA VAL A 30 7.69 -35.83 -33.24
C VAL A 30 9.07 -35.25 -33.53
N LEU A 31 9.79 -35.86 -34.47
CA LEU A 31 11.16 -35.51 -34.81
C LEU A 31 11.24 -34.73 -36.13
N ASP A 32 11.83 -33.54 -36.06
CA ASP A 32 12.27 -32.78 -37.22
C ASP A 32 13.47 -33.47 -37.89
N ALA A 33 13.26 -33.86 -39.15
CA ALA A 33 14.32 -34.29 -40.05
C ALA A 33 14.24 -33.47 -41.34
N SER A 34 13.89 -32.18 -41.25
CA SER A 34 13.92 -31.26 -42.37
C SER A 34 15.35 -30.86 -42.73
N GLY A 35 15.56 -30.31 -43.93
CA GLY A 35 16.91 -30.06 -44.47
C GLY A 35 17.82 -29.19 -43.59
N SER A 36 17.28 -28.35 -42.69
CA SER A 36 18.04 -27.55 -41.73
C SER A 36 18.82 -28.39 -40.71
N MET A 37 18.36 -29.61 -40.43
CA MET A 37 19.01 -30.55 -39.50
C MET A 37 20.37 -31.07 -39.99
N TRP A 38 20.78 -30.74 -41.22
CA TRP A 38 22.17 -30.90 -41.69
C TRP A 38 23.14 -29.86 -41.14
N GLY A 39 22.63 -28.79 -40.51
CA GLY A 39 23.45 -27.79 -39.84
C GLY A 39 24.41 -28.42 -38.84
N GLN A 40 25.59 -27.84 -38.69
CA GLN A 40 26.59 -28.33 -37.75
C GLN A 40 26.53 -27.57 -36.44
N LEU A 41 26.66 -28.32 -35.35
CA LEU A 41 26.78 -27.82 -33.99
C LEU A 41 27.86 -28.65 -33.29
N GLU A 42 28.88 -28.00 -32.75
CA GLU A 42 29.98 -28.67 -32.01
C GLU A 42 30.67 -29.79 -32.79
N GLY A 43 30.77 -29.65 -34.12
CA GLY A 43 31.44 -30.62 -35.00
C GLY A 43 30.62 -31.85 -35.39
N LYS A 44 29.37 -31.96 -34.93
CA LYS A 44 28.38 -32.95 -35.39
C LYS A 44 27.23 -32.26 -36.12
N THR A 45 26.47 -33.01 -36.91
CA THR A 45 25.21 -32.50 -37.48
C THR A 45 24.12 -32.45 -36.42
N LYS A 46 23.17 -31.52 -36.54
CA LYS A 46 22.03 -31.41 -35.62
C LYS A 46 21.22 -32.71 -35.56
N ILE A 47 21.04 -33.38 -36.69
CA ILE A 47 20.35 -34.68 -36.73
C ILE A 47 21.10 -35.76 -35.93
N GLU A 48 22.43 -35.83 -36.00
CA GLU A 48 23.21 -36.78 -35.18
C GLU A 48 23.03 -36.50 -33.68
N ILE A 49 23.03 -35.23 -33.28
CA ILE A 49 22.81 -34.83 -31.88
C ILE A 49 21.39 -35.17 -31.42
N ALA A 50 20.38 -34.91 -32.26
CA ALA A 50 18.99 -35.24 -31.98
C ALA A 50 18.78 -36.75 -31.83
N ARG A 51 19.34 -37.57 -32.74
CA ARG A 51 19.30 -39.04 -32.66
C ARG A 51 19.98 -39.54 -31.38
N ASP A 52 21.18 -39.03 -31.07
CA ASP A 52 21.92 -39.40 -29.86
C ASP A 52 21.12 -39.07 -28.58
N ALA A 53 20.44 -37.92 -28.53
CA ALA A 53 19.66 -37.50 -27.37
C ALA A 53 18.38 -38.33 -27.19
N LEU A 54 17.67 -38.60 -28.30
CA LEU A 54 16.46 -39.45 -28.30
C LEU A 54 16.76 -40.89 -27.87
N LYS A 55 17.85 -41.47 -28.37
CA LYS A 55 18.29 -42.82 -27.97
C LYS A 55 18.61 -42.93 -26.48
N THR A 56 19.16 -41.87 -25.88
CA THR A 56 19.39 -41.85 -24.44
C THR A 56 18.06 -41.77 -23.69
N LEU A 57 17.16 -40.88 -24.12
CA LEU A 57 15.86 -40.70 -23.48
C LEU A 57 15.06 -42.00 -23.39
N VAL A 58 14.92 -42.71 -24.51
CA VAL A 58 14.06 -43.91 -24.59
C VAL A 58 14.63 -45.10 -23.82
N LYS A 59 15.91 -45.10 -23.46
CA LYS A 59 16.52 -46.13 -22.61
C LYS A 59 16.14 -45.97 -21.14
N ASP A 60 15.85 -44.75 -20.73
CA ASP A 60 15.52 -44.41 -19.34
C ASP A 60 14.00 -44.43 -19.08
N TRP A 61 13.20 -44.76 -20.11
CA TRP A 61 11.75 -44.88 -20.00
C TRP A 61 11.31 -46.23 -19.41
N PRO A 62 10.22 -46.25 -18.60
CA PRO A 62 9.66 -47.49 -18.07
C PRO A 62 9.23 -48.47 -19.17
N GLU A 63 9.34 -49.78 -18.91
CA GLU A 63 8.95 -50.83 -19.88
C GLU A 63 7.45 -50.85 -20.20
N ASP A 64 6.61 -50.26 -19.33
CA ASP A 64 5.17 -50.14 -19.49
C ASP A 64 4.71 -48.82 -20.13
N GLN A 65 5.66 -47.95 -20.51
CA GLN A 65 5.39 -46.71 -21.22
C GLN A 65 4.87 -46.99 -22.63
N GLU A 66 3.73 -46.38 -22.99
CA GLU A 66 3.27 -46.38 -24.38
C GLU A 66 3.86 -45.19 -25.14
N ALA A 67 4.58 -45.50 -26.22
CA ALA A 67 5.33 -44.53 -27.01
C ALA A 67 5.16 -44.76 -28.52
N GLY A 68 5.17 -43.67 -29.29
CA GLY A 68 5.25 -43.70 -30.75
C GLY A 68 6.25 -42.68 -31.30
N LEU A 69 6.56 -42.80 -32.59
CA LEU A 69 7.50 -41.92 -33.30
C LEU A 69 6.89 -41.45 -34.62
N VAL A 70 6.81 -40.14 -34.78
CA VAL A 70 6.49 -39.47 -36.04
C VAL A 70 7.70 -38.65 -36.45
N ALA A 71 8.03 -38.65 -37.74
CA ALA A 71 9.06 -37.77 -38.28
C ALA A 71 8.56 -37.06 -39.54
N TYR A 72 9.12 -35.88 -39.81
CA TYR A 72 8.81 -35.13 -41.02
C TYR A 72 10.05 -34.66 -41.76
N GLY A 73 9.90 -34.45 -43.06
CA GLY A 73 10.95 -33.90 -43.93
C GLY A 73 12.08 -34.87 -44.25
N HIS A 74 11.97 -36.17 -43.99
CA HIS A 74 13.09 -37.10 -44.14
C HIS A 74 13.15 -37.85 -45.49
N ARG A 75 12.14 -37.75 -46.37
CA ARG A 75 12.05 -38.56 -47.61
C ARG A 75 12.02 -37.75 -48.89
N LYS A 76 11.31 -36.62 -48.91
CA LYS A 76 11.01 -35.85 -50.13
C LYS A 76 11.39 -34.39 -49.98
N LYS A 77 12.12 -33.87 -50.98
CA LYS A 77 12.53 -32.46 -51.00
C LYS A 77 11.35 -31.58 -51.38
N GLY A 78 11.07 -30.55 -50.58
CA GLY A 78 10.08 -29.52 -50.92
C GLY A 78 8.61 -29.89 -50.65
N ASP A 79 8.35 -31.12 -50.20
CA ASP A 79 7.02 -31.66 -49.95
C ASP A 79 6.56 -31.35 -48.52
N CYS A 80 5.36 -30.77 -48.39
CA CYS A 80 4.73 -30.43 -47.11
C CYS A 80 3.87 -31.57 -46.55
N GLU A 81 3.65 -32.63 -47.33
CA GLU A 81 2.95 -33.85 -46.92
C GLU A 81 3.95 -34.94 -46.47
N ASP A 82 5.25 -34.63 -46.42
CA ASP A 82 6.29 -35.57 -46.00
C ASP A 82 6.32 -35.74 -44.47
N ILE A 83 5.28 -36.38 -43.94
CA ILE A 83 5.13 -36.78 -42.54
C ILE A 83 4.91 -38.29 -42.52
N GLU A 84 5.57 -38.98 -41.59
CA GLU A 84 5.45 -40.43 -41.44
C GLU A 84 5.37 -40.81 -39.97
N THR A 85 4.38 -41.64 -39.64
CA THR A 85 4.37 -42.39 -38.39
C THR A 85 5.26 -43.60 -38.57
N LEU A 86 6.49 -43.52 -38.06
CA LEU A 86 7.49 -44.58 -38.17
C LEU A 86 7.21 -45.70 -37.18
N ILE A 87 6.76 -45.33 -35.99
CA ILE A 87 6.38 -46.26 -34.92
C ILE A 87 5.01 -45.86 -34.43
N PRO A 88 3.98 -46.71 -34.60
CA PRO A 88 2.66 -46.45 -34.05
C PRO A 88 2.72 -46.46 -32.52
N VAL A 89 1.82 -45.72 -31.86
CA VAL A 89 1.75 -45.72 -30.39
C VAL A 89 1.42 -47.12 -29.86
N GLY A 90 2.22 -47.58 -28.90
CA GLY A 90 2.07 -48.86 -28.20
C GLY A 90 3.21 -49.07 -27.21
N PRO A 91 3.33 -50.25 -26.60
CA PRO A 91 4.41 -50.54 -25.64
C PRO A 91 5.79 -50.22 -26.23
N LEU A 92 6.61 -49.49 -25.47
CA LEU A 92 7.92 -49.03 -25.93
C LEU A 92 8.89 -50.19 -26.19
N ASP A 93 9.32 -50.34 -27.44
CA ASP A 93 10.53 -51.07 -27.80
C ASP A 93 11.67 -50.05 -28.05
N ALA A 94 12.45 -49.79 -27.00
CA ALA A 94 13.53 -48.80 -27.04
C ALA A 94 14.62 -49.15 -28.06
N ALA A 95 14.85 -50.44 -28.35
CA ALA A 95 15.83 -50.88 -29.33
C ALA A 95 15.33 -50.63 -30.75
N ALA A 96 14.10 -51.05 -31.07
CA ALA A 96 13.48 -50.79 -32.37
C ALA A 96 13.32 -49.28 -32.65
N MET A 97 13.00 -48.49 -31.61
CA MET A 97 12.94 -47.03 -31.73
C MET A 97 14.31 -46.42 -32.03
N SER A 98 15.35 -46.87 -31.34
CA SER A 98 16.73 -46.42 -31.58
C SER A 98 17.20 -46.73 -33.01
N GLU A 99 16.92 -47.93 -33.52
CA GLU A 99 17.27 -48.35 -34.88
C GLU A 99 16.51 -47.52 -35.93
N THR A 100 15.22 -47.27 -35.70
CA THR A 100 14.38 -46.48 -36.60
C THR A 100 14.88 -45.05 -36.71
N VAL A 101 15.20 -44.42 -35.58
CA VAL A 101 15.73 -43.04 -35.51
C VAL A 101 17.05 -42.90 -36.29
N ASP A 102 17.89 -43.94 -36.35
CA ASP A 102 19.14 -43.93 -37.12
C ASP A 102 18.95 -43.85 -38.63
N THR A 103 17.80 -44.29 -39.15
CA THR A 103 17.52 -44.29 -40.59
C THR A 103 17.15 -42.90 -41.13
N LEU A 104 16.85 -41.93 -40.25
CA LEU A 104 16.18 -40.67 -40.63
C LEU A 104 17.10 -39.61 -41.21
N ASN A 105 17.22 -39.54 -42.52
CA ASN A 105 18.10 -38.58 -43.18
C ASN A 105 17.40 -37.26 -43.52
N PRO A 106 17.98 -36.09 -43.19
CA PRO A 106 17.29 -34.84 -43.45
C PRO A 106 17.18 -34.45 -44.92
N LYS A 107 16.03 -33.96 -45.40
CA LYS A 107 15.84 -33.71 -46.85
C LYS A 107 14.84 -32.64 -47.25
N GLY A 108 13.74 -32.53 -46.53
CA GLY A 108 12.49 -31.90 -46.91
C GLY A 108 12.21 -30.59 -46.19
N LYS A 109 10.94 -30.19 -46.24
CA LYS A 109 10.42 -29.01 -45.51
C LYS A 109 10.06 -29.38 -44.07
N THR A 110 9.58 -28.38 -43.33
CA THR A 110 9.27 -28.43 -41.90
C THR A 110 7.75 -28.30 -41.68
N PRO A 111 6.91 -29.30 -42.05
CA PRO A 111 5.46 -29.30 -41.80
C PRO A 111 5.12 -29.64 -40.35
N LEU A 112 5.65 -28.88 -39.39
CA LEU A 112 5.63 -29.26 -37.97
C LEU A 112 4.21 -29.30 -37.39
N SER A 113 3.35 -28.35 -37.77
CA SER A 113 1.98 -28.27 -37.26
C SER A 113 1.17 -29.47 -37.75
N ALA A 114 1.27 -29.79 -39.04
CA ALA A 114 0.64 -30.98 -39.59
C ALA A 114 1.15 -32.27 -38.91
N ALA A 115 2.44 -32.35 -38.60
CA ALA A 115 3.02 -33.50 -37.91
C ALA A 115 2.50 -33.64 -36.47
N VAL A 116 2.39 -32.53 -35.73
CA VAL A 116 1.81 -32.52 -34.37
C VAL A 116 0.33 -32.89 -34.42
N LYS A 117 -0.43 -32.40 -35.41
CA LYS A 117 -1.83 -32.80 -35.61
C LYS A 117 -1.96 -34.30 -35.88
N GLN A 118 -1.14 -34.86 -36.77
CA GLN A 118 -1.13 -36.30 -37.06
C GLN A 118 -0.77 -37.12 -35.81
N ALA A 119 0.18 -36.66 -35.00
CA ALA A 119 0.54 -37.31 -33.73
C ALA A 119 -0.62 -37.26 -32.72
N ALA A 120 -1.28 -36.12 -32.58
CA ALA A 120 -2.45 -35.99 -31.71
C ALA A 120 -3.60 -36.92 -32.15
N GLU A 121 -3.88 -36.97 -33.45
CA GLU A 121 -4.90 -37.87 -34.03
C GLU A 121 -4.55 -39.35 -33.80
N ALA A 122 -3.28 -39.74 -33.97
CA ALA A 122 -2.82 -41.10 -33.70
C ALA A 122 -2.96 -41.50 -32.22
N LEU A 123 -2.80 -40.54 -31.30
CA LEU A 123 -3.05 -40.73 -29.87
C LEU A 123 -4.53 -40.80 -29.50
N LYS A 124 -5.43 -40.47 -30.44
CA LYS A 124 -6.86 -40.25 -30.19
C LYS A 124 -7.06 -39.23 -29.08
N TYR A 125 -6.42 -38.07 -29.21
CA TYR A 125 -6.38 -37.00 -28.20
C TYR A 125 -7.77 -36.52 -27.72
N THR A 126 -8.84 -36.78 -28.47
CA THR A 126 -10.23 -36.46 -28.07
C THR A 126 -10.87 -37.49 -27.14
N GLU A 127 -10.25 -38.67 -26.98
CA GLU A 127 -10.80 -39.80 -26.22
C GLU A 127 -10.00 -40.08 -24.93
N ALA A 128 -8.74 -39.66 -24.85
CA ALA A 128 -7.88 -39.88 -23.69
C ALA A 128 -6.72 -38.88 -23.62
N LYS A 129 -6.09 -38.83 -22.44
CA LYS A 129 -4.88 -38.05 -22.21
C LYS A 129 -3.78 -38.45 -23.18
N ALA A 130 -3.12 -37.45 -23.75
CA ALA A 130 -2.18 -37.65 -24.84
C ALA A 130 -1.09 -36.58 -24.80
N THR A 131 0.17 -37.04 -24.83
CA THR A 131 1.34 -36.16 -24.81
C THR A 131 2.09 -36.23 -26.12
N VAL A 132 2.40 -35.08 -26.70
CA VAL A 132 3.28 -34.97 -27.87
C VAL A 132 4.55 -34.22 -27.46
N ILE A 133 5.72 -34.75 -27.80
CA ILE A 133 7.00 -34.06 -27.61
C ILE A 133 7.58 -33.78 -28.99
N LEU A 134 7.52 -32.52 -29.42
CA LEU A 134 8.08 -32.05 -30.68
C LEU A 134 9.52 -31.60 -30.49
N LEU A 135 10.45 -32.16 -31.27
CA LEU A 135 11.81 -31.66 -31.41
C LEU A 135 11.96 -31.01 -32.80
N SER A 136 12.23 -29.70 -32.85
CA SER A 136 12.41 -28.97 -34.11
C SER A 136 13.54 -27.94 -34.06
N ASP A 137 14.25 -27.79 -35.18
CA ASP A 137 15.36 -26.82 -35.32
C ASP A 137 15.01 -25.55 -36.08
N GLY A 138 13.72 -25.37 -36.40
CA GLY A 138 13.30 -24.25 -37.22
C GLY A 138 11.82 -23.92 -37.12
N LYS A 139 11.44 -22.91 -37.91
CA LYS A 139 10.05 -22.51 -38.06
C LYS A 139 9.31 -23.41 -39.04
N GLU A 140 8.00 -23.41 -38.90
CA GLU A 140 7.07 -23.95 -39.89
C GLU A 140 7.33 -23.36 -41.29
N THR A 141 7.46 -24.22 -42.31
CA THR A 141 7.70 -23.82 -43.70
C THR A 141 6.59 -24.25 -44.67
N CYS A 142 5.48 -24.75 -44.13
CA CYS A 142 4.35 -25.29 -44.89
C CYS A 142 3.03 -24.55 -44.68
N ASN A 143 3.11 -23.27 -44.26
CA ASN A 143 1.99 -22.31 -44.20
C ASN A 143 0.87 -22.65 -43.21
N MET A 144 1.10 -23.56 -42.27
CA MET A 144 0.22 -23.70 -41.09
C MET A 144 0.64 -22.72 -40.00
N ASP A 145 -0.27 -22.42 -39.09
CA ASP A 145 0.02 -21.61 -37.90
C ASP A 145 0.12 -22.53 -36.68
N PRO A 146 1.32 -22.75 -36.11
CA PRO A 146 1.50 -23.59 -34.93
C PRO A 146 0.66 -23.09 -33.72
N CYS A 147 0.47 -21.78 -33.60
CA CYS A 147 -0.27 -21.16 -32.51
C CYS A 147 -1.76 -21.48 -32.61
N ALA A 148 -2.32 -21.32 -33.82
CA ALA A 148 -3.71 -21.66 -34.10
C ALA A 148 -3.99 -23.15 -33.92
N LEU A 149 -3.06 -24.02 -34.33
CA LEU A 149 -3.17 -25.45 -34.08
C LEU A 149 -3.16 -25.77 -32.58
N GLY A 150 -2.28 -25.16 -31.79
CA GLY A 150 -2.28 -25.36 -30.33
C GLY A 150 -3.62 -25.03 -29.69
N THR A 151 -4.25 -23.93 -30.11
CA THR A 151 -5.60 -23.56 -29.66
C THR A 151 -6.66 -24.57 -30.11
N GLU A 152 -6.56 -25.11 -31.33
CA GLU A 152 -7.48 -26.14 -31.83
C GLU A 152 -7.37 -27.43 -31.02
N LEU A 153 -6.14 -27.91 -30.77
CA LEU A 153 -5.87 -29.17 -30.08
C LEU A 153 -6.28 -29.12 -28.61
N GLU A 154 -6.01 -28.02 -27.91
CA GLU A 154 -6.46 -27.83 -26.52
C GLU A 154 -7.99 -27.83 -26.41
N LYS A 155 -8.66 -27.17 -27.35
CA LYS A 155 -10.13 -27.07 -27.33
C LYS A 155 -10.82 -28.41 -27.56
N LEU A 156 -10.23 -29.27 -28.38
CA LEU A 156 -10.83 -30.55 -28.80
C LEU A 156 -10.32 -31.74 -27.97
N GLY A 157 -9.15 -31.63 -27.37
CA GLY A 157 -8.49 -32.70 -26.64
C GLY A 157 -9.02 -32.92 -25.22
N VAL A 158 -8.87 -34.14 -24.74
CA VAL A 158 -9.03 -34.50 -23.33
C VAL A 158 -7.65 -34.46 -22.70
N ASP A 159 -7.28 -33.32 -22.10
CA ASP A 159 -5.99 -33.12 -21.42
C ASP A 159 -4.79 -33.42 -22.35
N PHE A 160 -4.86 -32.87 -23.58
CA PHE A 160 -3.81 -33.02 -24.58
C PHE A 160 -2.68 -32.02 -24.32
N THR A 161 -1.44 -32.52 -24.23
CA THR A 161 -0.27 -31.68 -23.98
C THR A 161 0.75 -31.79 -25.12
N ALA A 162 1.19 -30.66 -25.68
CA ALA A 162 2.32 -30.63 -26.61
C ALA A 162 3.54 -29.92 -25.99
N HIS A 163 4.57 -30.68 -25.62
CA HIS A 163 5.88 -30.13 -25.31
C HIS A 163 6.65 -29.84 -26.60
N VAL A 164 7.38 -28.72 -26.64
CA VAL A 164 8.16 -28.33 -27.82
C VAL A 164 9.58 -27.97 -27.43
N ILE A 165 10.54 -28.65 -28.03
CA ILE A 165 11.97 -28.42 -27.85
C ILE A 165 12.51 -27.74 -29.10
N GLY A 166 12.90 -26.47 -28.95
CA GLY A 166 13.49 -25.68 -30.03
C GLY A 166 15.01 -25.86 -30.06
N PHE A 167 15.53 -26.70 -30.95
CA PHE A 167 16.94 -27.06 -31.01
C PHE A 167 17.74 -26.15 -31.95
N ASP A 168 18.69 -25.39 -31.41
CA ASP A 168 19.47 -24.38 -32.14
C ASP A 168 18.59 -23.37 -32.92
N VAL A 169 17.42 -23.05 -32.35
CA VAL A 169 16.53 -22.01 -32.87
C VAL A 169 16.93 -20.68 -32.23
N THR A 170 17.87 -19.96 -32.83
CA THR A 170 18.42 -18.72 -32.23
C THR A 170 17.52 -17.50 -32.41
N LYS A 171 16.66 -17.48 -33.43
CA LYS A 171 15.77 -16.35 -33.72
C LYS A 171 14.49 -16.46 -32.91
N GLN A 172 14.21 -15.43 -32.12
CA GLN A 172 13.00 -15.37 -31.29
C GLN A 172 11.70 -15.39 -32.11
N GLU A 173 11.73 -14.88 -33.35
CA GLU A 173 10.60 -14.95 -34.27
C GLU A 173 10.31 -16.40 -34.70
N ASP A 174 11.35 -17.20 -34.94
CA ASP A 174 11.21 -18.61 -35.31
C ASP A 174 10.81 -19.46 -34.08
N GLN A 175 11.19 -19.05 -32.85
CA GLN A 175 10.72 -19.66 -31.60
C GLN A 175 9.26 -19.31 -31.24
N ALA A 176 8.72 -18.18 -31.70
CA ALA A 176 7.43 -17.68 -31.23
C ALA A 176 6.28 -18.63 -31.57
N GLY A 177 6.28 -19.22 -32.77
CA GLY A 177 5.28 -20.22 -33.17
C GLY A 177 5.40 -21.51 -32.37
N LEU A 178 6.62 -22.04 -32.22
CA LEU A 178 6.91 -23.22 -31.42
C LEU A 178 6.49 -23.05 -29.96
N ARG A 179 6.75 -21.86 -29.39
CA ARG A 179 6.35 -21.52 -28.03
C ARG A 179 4.85 -21.43 -27.88
N CYS A 180 4.18 -20.74 -28.81
CA CYS A 180 2.72 -20.63 -28.75
C CYS A 180 2.04 -22.00 -28.86
N LEU A 181 2.52 -22.88 -29.74
CA LEU A 181 2.01 -24.25 -29.85
C LEU A 181 2.08 -24.99 -28.51
N ALA A 182 3.22 -24.91 -27.82
CA ALA A 182 3.39 -25.56 -26.52
C ALA A 182 2.49 -24.95 -25.44
N GLU A 183 2.57 -23.63 -25.25
CA GLU A 183 1.85 -22.92 -24.18
C GLU A 183 0.32 -23.03 -24.33
N ASN A 184 -0.20 -23.01 -25.56
CA ASN A 184 -1.64 -23.14 -25.81
C ASN A 184 -2.20 -24.53 -25.49
N THR A 185 -1.36 -25.56 -25.38
CA THR A 185 -1.75 -26.94 -25.04
C THR A 185 -1.34 -27.31 -23.61
N GLY A 186 -1.03 -26.32 -22.76
CA GLY A 186 -0.52 -26.57 -21.40
C GLY A 186 0.89 -27.16 -21.34
N GLY A 187 1.55 -27.35 -22.48
CA GLY A 187 2.90 -27.89 -22.58
C GLY A 187 4.01 -26.86 -22.37
N GLN A 188 5.26 -27.33 -22.44
CA GLN A 188 6.45 -26.51 -22.19
C GLN A 188 7.24 -26.29 -23.47
N PHE A 189 7.65 -25.05 -23.72
CA PHE A 189 8.67 -24.73 -24.71
C PHE A 189 10.05 -24.64 -24.07
N ILE A 190 10.99 -25.48 -24.50
CA ILE A 190 12.36 -25.49 -23.98
C ILE A 190 13.34 -25.24 -25.14
N PRO A 191 14.02 -24.08 -25.18
CA PRO A 191 15.11 -23.88 -26.14
C PRO A 191 16.34 -24.68 -25.72
N ALA A 192 16.99 -25.32 -26.69
CA ALA A 192 18.24 -26.05 -26.49
C ALA A 192 19.29 -25.59 -27.50
N GLY A 193 20.37 -24.97 -27.04
CA GLY A 193 21.43 -24.43 -27.88
C GLY A 193 22.60 -25.38 -28.16
N ASN A 194 22.65 -26.53 -27.49
CA ASN A 194 23.73 -27.53 -27.62
C ASN A 194 23.23 -28.94 -27.24
N ALA A 195 24.10 -29.94 -27.38
CA ALA A 195 23.76 -31.34 -27.11
C ALA A 195 23.38 -31.62 -25.64
N ILE A 196 23.98 -30.89 -24.69
CA ILE A 196 23.71 -31.06 -23.25
C ILE A 196 22.32 -30.50 -22.92
N GLU A 197 22.02 -29.30 -23.38
CA GLU A 197 20.72 -28.66 -23.20
C GLU A 197 19.60 -29.43 -23.87
N LEU A 198 19.85 -30.04 -25.05
CA LEU A 198 18.86 -30.86 -25.73
C LEU A 198 18.48 -32.10 -24.90
N ARG A 199 19.47 -32.77 -24.30
CA ARG A 199 19.22 -33.92 -23.42
C ARG A 199 18.42 -33.50 -22.19
N ALA A 200 18.82 -32.42 -21.52
CA ALA A 200 18.10 -31.91 -20.36
C ALA A 200 16.65 -31.49 -20.70
N ALA A 201 16.43 -30.91 -21.89
CA ALA A 201 15.10 -30.55 -22.36
C ALA A 201 14.20 -31.78 -22.59
N LEU A 202 14.75 -32.82 -23.22
CA LEU A 202 14.06 -34.09 -23.44
C LEU A 202 13.73 -34.78 -22.11
N GLU A 203 14.68 -34.88 -21.18
CA GLU A 203 14.44 -35.47 -19.85
C GLU A 203 13.38 -34.71 -19.06
N LYS A 204 13.35 -33.38 -19.16
CA LYS A 204 12.37 -32.55 -18.45
C LYS A 204 10.96 -32.68 -19.02
N THR A 205 10.83 -32.79 -20.34
CA THR A 205 9.52 -32.89 -21.02
C THR A 205 8.97 -34.30 -21.03
N ALA A 206 9.83 -35.31 -20.85
CA ALA A 206 9.43 -36.70 -20.79
C ALA A 206 9.10 -37.21 -19.38
N LYS A 207 9.33 -36.40 -18.34
CA LYS A 207 8.88 -36.70 -16.97
C LYS A 207 7.43 -36.23 -16.83
N ALA A 208 6.50 -37.20 -16.76
CA ALA A 208 5.09 -36.96 -16.48
C ALA A 208 4.90 -36.09 -15.21
N PRO A 209 3.95 -35.14 -15.19
CA PRO A 209 3.57 -34.46 -13.96
C PRO A 209 2.80 -35.43 -13.05
N GLU A 210 3.31 -35.68 -11.84
CA GLU A 210 2.56 -36.44 -10.83
C GLU A 210 1.22 -35.75 -10.49
N PRO A 211 0.12 -36.50 -10.29
CA PRO A 211 -1.23 -35.95 -10.15
C PRO A 211 -1.38 -35.17 -8.83
N SER A 212 -1.64 -33.86 -8.94
CA SER A 212 -1.83 -32.96 -7.79
C SER A 212 -3.31 -32.70 -7.49
N THR A 213 -3.75 -33.08 -6.28
CA THR A 213 -5.02 -32.67 -5.67
C THR A 213 -4.89 -31.28 -5.04
N ALA A 214 -5.87 -30.43 -5.33
CA ALA A 214 -5.92 -29.02 -4.96
C ALA A 214 -5.87 -28.73 -3.44
N THR A 215 -5.25 -27.60 -3.05
CA THR A 215 -5.72 -26.65 -2.01
C THR A 215 -4.95 -25.32 -2.10
N LYS A 216 -5.67 -24.19 -2.05
CA LYS A 216 -5.18 -22.80 -1.88
C LYS A 216 -5.11 -22.44 -0.38
N PRO A 217 -4.04 -21.78 0.13
CA PRO A 217 -4.09 -20.33 0.52
C PRO A 217 -2.78 -19.56 0.19
N GLU A 218 -2.84 -18.40 -0.48
CA GLU A 218 -2.73 -17.00 0.02
C GLU A 218 -1.27 -16.47 0.16
N PRO A 219 -0.92 -15.26 -0.33
CA PRO A 219 0.32 -15.01 -1.07
C PRO A 219 1.42 -14.30 -0.26
N GLU A 220 2.69 -14.60 -0.55
CA GLU A 220 3.80 -13.66 -0.34
C GLU A 220 4.82 -13.70 -1.50
N SER A 221 4.95 -12.51 -2.10
CA SER A 221 6.03 -11.91 -2.90
C SER A 221 6.72 -12.70 -4.03
N LEU A 222 6.42 -12.32 -5.27
CA LEU A 222 7.33 -12.49 -6.42
C LEU A 222 8.38 -11.36 -6.40
N PRO A 223 9.59 -11.62 -6.91
CA PRO A 223 10.21 -10.64 -7.78
C PRO A 223 10.33 -11.22 -9.19
N THR A 224 9.77 -10.51 -10.17
CA THR A 224 10.38 -10.25 -11.49
C THR A 224 9.41 -9.41 -12.33
N ALA A 225 9.78 -8.15 -12.56
CA ALA A 225 9.06 -7.15 -13.35
C ALA A 225 7.61 -6.84 -12.93
N GLU A 226 7.43 -5.78 -12.15
CA GLU A 226 6.14 -5.17 -11.86
C GLU A 226 5.94 -3.90 -12.68
N LEU A 227 4.69 -3.72 -13.12
CA LEU A 227 4.22 -2.51 -13.79
C LEU A 227 3.18 -1.83 -12.90
N SER A 228 3.48 -0.62 -12.44
CA SER A 228 2.60 0.19 -11.60
C SER A 228 1.98 1.31 -12.42
N ALA A 229 0.64 1.28 -12.49
CA ALA A 229 -0.20 2.27 -13.17
C ALA A 229 -1.57 2.34 -12.47
N PRO A 230 -2.30 3.48 -12.53
CA PRO A 230 -3.66 3.55 -12.00
C PRO A 230 -4.58 2.54 -12.70
N GLU A 231 -5.64 2.10 -12.01
CA GLU A 231 -6.63 1.16 -12.56
C GLU A 231 -7.51 1.77 -13.65
N SER A 232 -7.62 3.10 -13.66
CA SER A 232 -8.30 3.85 -14.71
C SER A 232 -7.53 5.12 -15.11
N ALA A 233 -7.72 5.56 -16.36
CA ALA A 233 -7.10 6.78 -16.87
C ALA A 233 -7.93 7.42 -17.99
N ILE A 234 -7.80 8.73 -18.15
CA ILE A 234 -8.63 9.49 -19.09
C ILE A 234 -8.10 9.38 -20.52
N LYS A 235 -8.98 9.09 -21.48
CA LYS A 235 -8.65 9.03 -22.91
C LYS A 235 -7.87 10.25 -23.41
N GLY A 236 -6.91 10.05 -24.30
CA GLY A 236 -6.12 11.12 -24.91
C GLY A 236 -5.04 11.78 -24.03
N THR A 237 -4.95 11.41 -22.75
CA THR A 237 -3.93 11.92 -21.81
C THR A 237 -2.64 11.10 -21.85
N LYS A 238 -1.59 11.58 -21.17
CA LYS A 238 -0.31 10.88 -21.01
C LYS A 238 -0.31 10.13 -19.68
N LEU A 239 -0.24 8.81 -19.73
CA LEU A 239 -0.09 7.94 -18.57
C LEU A 239 1.39 7.74 -18.26
N LEU A 240 1.81 8.04 -17.03
CA LEU A 240 3.11 7.65 -16.50
C LEU A 240 2.98 6.27 -15.87
N ILE A 241 3.93 5.40 -16.18
CA ILE A 241 3.94 4.01 -15.75
C ILE A 241 5.27 3.76 -15.06
N GLU A 242 5.22 3.43 -13.78
CA GLU A 242 6.39 3.08 -12.99
C GLU A 242 6.73 1.60 -13.19
N LEU A 243 8.02 1.29 -13.22
CA LEU A 243 8.56 -0.01 -13.57
C LEU A 243 9.57 -0.44 -12.52
N THR A 244 9.39 -1.64 -11.99
CA THR A 244 10.31 -2.24 -11.03
C THR A 244 10.68 -3.63 -11.52
N ALA A 245 11.94 -3.92 -11.78
CA ALA A 245 12.38 -5.25 -12.16
C ALA A 245 13.85 -5.48 -11.76
N ASP A 246 14.29 -6.74 -11.84
CA ASP A 246 15.72 -7.08 -11.75
C ASP A 246 16.49 -6.43 -12.93
N GLU A 247 17.78 -6.13 -12.73
CA GLU A 247 18.57 -5.27 -13.63
C GLU A 247 18.59 -5.75 -15.10
N GLY A 248 18.54 -4.80 -16.05
CA GLY A 248 18.85 -5.05 -17.47
C GLY A 248 17.68 -5.42 -18.40
N LEU A 249 16.43 -5.34 -17.96
CA LEU A 249 15.23 -5.61 -18.79
C LEU A 249 14.84 -4.41 -19.65
N ASP A 250 15.41 -4.36 -20.85
CA ASP A 250 15.03 -3.40 -21.89
C ASP A 250 13.76 -3.82 -22.66
N GLY A 251 12.92 -2.85 -23.03
CA GLY A 251 11.72 -3.16 -23.78
C GLY A 251 10.80 -1.97 -24.06
N TYR A 252 9.54 -2.31 -24.31
CA TYR A 252 8.47 -1.38 -24.57
C TYR A 252 7.26 -1.77 -23.73
N ILE A 253 6.54 -0.78 -23.23
CA ILE A 253 5.21 -0.98 -22.70
C ILE A 253 4.22 -0.73 -23.83
N TYR A 254 3.32 -1.66 -24.05
CA TYR A 254 2.26 -1.59 -25.05
C TYR A 254 0.89 -1.53 -24.38
N LEU A 255 -0.05 -0.83 -25.01
CA LEU A 255 -1.43 -0.71 -24.58
C LEU A 255 -2.35 -1.41 -25.58
N PHE A 256 -3.03 -2.47 -25.17
CA PHE A 256 -3.94 -3.26 -26.01
C PHE A 256 -5.39 -3.03 -25.60
N PRO A 257 -6.31 -2.76 -26.54
CA PRO A 257 -7.75 -2.87 -26.26
C PRO A 257 -8.10 -4.31 -25.89
N LYS A 258 -9.03 -4.49 -24.96
CA LYS A 258 -9.46 -5.83 -24.52
C LYS A 258 -10.09 -6.59 -25.69
N GLY A 259 -9.56 -7.78 -25.96
CA GLY A 259 -10.00 -8.63 -27.07
C GLY A 259 -9.38 -8.29 -28.44
N GLU A 260 -8.50 -7.29 -28.52
CA GLU A 260 -7.80 -6.93 -29.75
C GLU A 260 -6.30 -7.27 -29.67
N GLY A 261 -5.78 -7.92 -30.73
CA GLY A 261 -4.36 -8.30 -30.82
C GLY A 261 -3.42 -7.16 -31.22
N LYS A 262 -3.94 -5.96 -31.48
CA LYS A 262 -3.15 -4.80 -31.93
C LYS A 262 -3.09 -3.76 -30.82
N HIS A 263 -1.87 -3.32 -30.50
CA HIS A 263 -1.68 -2.24 -29.56
C HIS A 263 -2.11 -0.90 -30.18
N THR A 264 -2.66 -0.02 -29.35
CA THR A 264 -3.10 1.33 -29.74
C THR A 264 -2.07 2.40 -29.39
N ALA A 265 -1.21 2.13 -28.41
CA ALA A 265 -0.13 3.01 -27.99
C ALA A 265 1.03 2.20 -27.41
N TYR A 266 2.23 2.79 -27.39
CA TYR A 266 3.39 2.20 -26.75
C TYR A 266 4.34 3.26 -26.17
N GLY A 267 5.17 2.86 -25.21
CA GLY A 267 6.19 3.67 -24.57
C GLY A 267 7.48 2.88 -24.41
N GLN A 268 8.63 3.56 -24.46
CA GLN A 268 9.94 2.91 -24.26
C GLN A 268 10.25 2.74 -22.78
N VAL A 269 10.84 1.60 -22.44
CA VAL A 269 11.43 1.35 -21.13
C VAL A 269 12.88 1.80 -21.19
N LYS A 270 13.30 2.63 -20.24
CA LYS A 270 14.67 3.13 -20.14
C LYS A 270 15.20 2.84 -18.75
N ALA A 271 16.41 2.29 -18.66
CA ALA A 271 17.10 2.17 -17.38
C ALA A 271 17.38 3.57 -16.77
N ASP A 272 17.33 3.65 -15.44
CA ASP A 272 17.77 4.81 -14.64
C ASP A 272 18.98 4.40 -13.82
N ASP A 273 20.10 5.08 -14.01
CA ASP A 273 21.38 4.80 -13.38
C ASP A 273 21.36 4.92 -11.83
N ILE A 274 20.27 5.46 -11.24
CA ILE A 274 20.13 5.68 -9.79
C ILE A 274 18.96 4.88 -9.17
N LYS A 275 17.89 4.59 -9.91
CA LYS A 275 16.65 3.97 -9.40
C LYS A 275 16.16 2.73 -10.16
N GLY A 276 16.98 2.13 -11.02
CA GLY A 276 16.62 0.95 -11.82
C GLY A 276 16.00 1.34 -13.17
N TYR A 277 14.76 1.86 -13.20
CA TYR A 277 14.08 2.25 -14.45
C TYR A 277 13.43 3.64 -14.36
N LYS A 278 13.48 4.39 -15.48
CA LYS A 278 12.73 5.64 -15.64
C LYS A 278 11.27 5.32 -15.94
N PRO A 279 10.30 6.05 -15.34
CA PRO A 279 8.89 5.89 -15.67
C PRO A 279 8.66 6.03 -17.18
N SER A 280 7.94 5.08 -17.77
CA SER A 280 7.59 5.12 -19.18
C SER A 280 6.31 5.94 -19.37
N GLU A 281 6.26 6.72 -20.45
CA GLU A 281 5.11 7.58 -20.77
C GLU A 281 4.40 7.07 -22.02
N ILE A 282 3.10 6.79 -21.92
CA ILE A 282 2.24 6.39 -23.05
C ILE A 282 1.11 7.40 -23.21
N ARG A 283 0.81 7.79 -24.45
CA ARG A 283 -0.38 8.58 -24.77
C ARG A 283 -1.58 7.65 -25.00
N LEU A 284 -2.64 7.84 -24.22
CA LEU A 284 -3.84 7.01 -24.29
C LEU A 284 -4.67 7.32 -25.55
N PRO A 285 -5.35 6.31 -26.12
CA PRO A 285 -6.23 6.47 -27.27
C PRO A 285 -7.38 7.43 -26.98
N ALA A 286 -8.02 7.95 -28.04
CA ALA A 286 -9.16 8.87 -27.95
C ALA A 286 -10.51 8.18 -27.75
N THR A 287 -10.51 6.86 -27.59
CA THR A 287 -11.68 6.01 -27.41
C THR A 287 -11.67 5.41 -26.00
N PRO A 288 -12.76 5.57 -25.21
CA PRO A 288 -12.90 4.87 -23.94
C PRO A 288 -13.11 3.37 -24.14
N GLY A 289 -12.80 2.56 -23.12
CA GLY A 289 -12.95 1.11 -23.14
C GLY A 289 -12.02 0.42 -22.12
N GLU A 290 -12.04 -0.91 -22.13
CA GLU A 290 -11.12 -1.72 -21.32
C GLU A 290 -9.85 -2.03 -22.10
N PHE A 291 -8.70 -1.90 -21.44
CA PHE A 291 -7.38 -2.10 -22.04
C PHE A 291 -6.49 -2.94 -21.12
N THR A 292 -5.38 -3.43 -21.67
CA THR A 292 -4.32 -4.13 -20.94
C THR A 292 -2.98 -3.50 -21.28
N LEU A 293 -2.28 -3.03 -20.26
CA LEU A 293 -0.87 -2.65 -20.35
C LEU A 293 -0.02 -3.91 -20.32
N LYS A 294 0.94 -4.01 -21.24
CA LYS A 294 1.88 -5.13 -21.33
C LYS A 294 3.30 -4.59 -21.46
N TRP A 295 4.14 -4.82 -20.47
CA TRP A 295 5.57 -4.63 -20.59
C TRP A 295 6.13 -5.81 -21.37
N MET A 296 6.68 -5.54 -22.55
CA MET A 296 7.31 -6.52 -23.41
C MET A 296 8.79 -6.19 -23.61
N THR A 297 9.66 -7.20 -23.53
CA THR A 297 11.07 -7.04 -23.88
C THR A 297 11.25 -6.78 -25.38
N ARG A 298 12.45 -6.37 -25.84
CA ARG A 298 12.71 -6.08 -27.27
C ARG A 298 12.33 -7.21 -28.24
N ASN A 299 12.27 -8.44 -27.73
CA ASN A 299 11.84 -9.65 -28.43
C ASN A 299 10.33 -9.94 -28.39
N LYS A 300 9.52 -8.98 -27.93
CA LYS A 300 8.06 -9.08 -27.80
C LYS A 300 7.57 -10.13 -26.78
N LYS A 301 8.43 -10.65 -25.90
CA LYS A 301 8.00 -11.45 -24.74
C LYS A 301 7.38 -10.53 -23.69
N THR A 302 6.13 -10.78 -23.29
CA THR A 302 5.49 -10.06 -22.17
C THR A 302 6.11 -10.52 -20.86
N ILE A 303 6.51 -9.57 -20.02
CA ILE A 303 7.14 -9.81 -18.71
C ILE A 303 6.31 -9.27 -17.55
N ALA A 304 5.43 -8.29 -17.80
CA ALA A 304 4.44 -7.82 -16.84
C ALA A 304 3.17 -7.38 -17.58
N GLU A 305 2.00 -7.59 -17.00
CA GLU A 305 0.76 -7.05 -17.54
C GLU A 305 -0.17 -6.53 -16.44
N ARG A 306 -0.98 -5.53 -16.79
CA ARG A 306 -1.91 -4.89 -15.87
C ARG A 306 -3.15 -4.40 -16.62
N PRO A 307 -4.37 -4.68 -16.13
CA PRO A 307 -5.58 -4.11 -16.71
C PRO A 307 -5.63 -2.59 -16.49
N LEU A 308 -6.16 -1.86 -17.46
CA LEU A 308 -6.39 -0.42 -17.41
C LEU A 308 -7.75 -0.11 -18.03
N THR A 309 -8.62 0.58 -17.29
CA THR A 309 -9.89 1.08 -17.83
C THR A 309 -9.68 2.51 -18.34
N ILE A 310 -9.81 2.70 -19.65
CA ILE A 310 -9.76 4.05 -20.23
C ILE A 310 -11.16 4.61 -20.23
N THR A 311 -11.38 5.63 -19.43
CA THR A 311 -12.67 6.30 -19.34
C THR A 311 -12.71 7.51 -20.25
N ASP A 312 -13.93 7.96 -20.56
CA ASP A 312 -14.09 9.34 -20.99
C ASP A 312 -13.56 10.27 -19.90
N ALA A 313 -13.21 11.49 -20.27
CA ALA A 313 -12.91 12.52 -19.29
C ALA A 313 -14.16 12.78 -18.45
N GLU A 314 -14.34 12.07 -17.34
CA GLU A 314 -15.21 12.51 -16.27
C GLU A 314 -14.48 13.66 -15.58
N ILE A 315 -14.77 14.85 -16.09
CA ILE A 315 -14.29 16.09 -15.52
C ILE A 315 -14.99 16.22 -14.18
N SER A 316 -14.24 16.07 -13.11
CA SER A 316 -14.76 16.15 -11.75
C SER A 316 -14.01 17.22 -10.96
N LEU A 317 -14.71 17.79 -9.99
CA LEU A 317 -14.13 18.74 -9.05
C LEU A 317 -13.70 17.99 -7.79
N ASP A 318 -12.48 18.24 -7.37
CA ASP A 318 -12.00 17.83 -6.06
C ASP A 318 -12.18 18.97 -5.07
N ALA A 319 -13.06 18.80 -4.10
CA ALA A 319 -13.46 19.80 -3.12
C ALA A 319 -14.18 19.09 -1.96
N PRO A 320 -14.18 19.65 -0.75
CA PRO A 320 -14.94 19.07 0.35
C PRO A 320 -16.46 19.14 0.10
N GLU A 321 -17.23 18.24 0.73
CA GLU A 321 -18.69 18.23 0.64
C GLU A 321 -19.34 19.35 1.48
N SER A 322 -18.67 19.75 2.57
CA SER A 322 -19.06 20.89 3.39
C SER A 322 -17.86 21.77 3.77
N ALA A 323 -18.14 23.05 4.04
CA ALA A 323 -17.12 23.99 4.48
C ALA A 323 -17.73 25.18 5.23
N ILE A 324 -16.92 25.84 6.05
CA ILE A 324 -17.40 26.93 6.90
C ILE A 324 -17.48 28.26 6.14
N LYS A 325 -18.55 29.05 6.31
CA LYS A 325 -18.72 30.36 5.66
C LYS A 325 -17.52 31.30 5.93
N GLY A 326 -17.06 32.00 4.90
CA GLY A 326 -15.98 33.00 4.98
C GLY A 326 -14.53 32.46 4.95
N THR A 327 -14.33 31.13 4.97
CA THR A 327 -13.02 30.48 4.78
C THR A 327 -12.61 30.46 3.31
N ALA A 328 -11.36 30.05 3.04
CA ALA A 328 -10.95 29.60 1.72
C ALA A 328 -10.92 28.07 1.69
N ILE A 329 -11.48 27.47 0.65
CA ILE A 329 -11.32 26.04 0.36
C ILE A 329 -10.40 25.86 -0.84
N GLU A 330 -9.64 24.77 -0.84
CA GLU A 330 -8.91 24.35 -2.03
C GLU A 330 -9.82 23.52 -2.93
N VAL A 331 -9.88 23.89 -4.20
CA VAL A 331 -10.67 23.20 -5.22
C VAL A 331 -9.75 22.76 -6.34
N GLY A 332 -9.58 21.45 -6.48
CA GLY A 332 -8.88 20.78 -7.57
C GLY A 332 -9.79 20.48 -8.75
N LEU A 333 -9.17 20.20 -9.90
CA LEU A 333 -9.85 19.75 -11.11
C LEU A 333 -9.18 18.47 -11.61
N ASN A 334 -9.96 17.40 -11.69
CA ASN A 334 -9.56 16.16 -12.33
C ASN A 334 -10.05 16.18 -13.77
N ALA A 335 -9.18 16.54 -14.71
CA ALA A 335 -9.52 16.66 -16.13
C ALA A 335 -8.28 16.50 -17.03
N PRO A 336 -8.45 16.23 -18.34
CA PRO A 336 -7.36 16.26 -19.31
C PRO A 336 -6.63 17.60 -19.34
N GLU A 337 -5.33 17.59 -19.65
CA GLU A 337 -4.54 18.81 -19.84
C GLU A 337 -5.08 19.71 -20.96
N GLY A 338 -4.91 21.03 -20.82
CA GLY A 338 -5.23 22.02 -21.87
C GLY A 338 -6.62 22.67 -21.79
N LEU A 339 -7.45 22.29 -20.82
CA LEU A 339 -8.71 22.97 -20.53
C LEU A 339 -8.45 24.27 -19.78
N ASN A 340 -9.16 25.32 -20.18
CA ASN A 340 -9.07 26.64 -19.56
C ASN A 340 -10.46 27.09 -19.11
N GLY A 341 -10.58 27.49 -17.86
CA GLY A 341 -11.86 27.85 -17.27
C GLY A 341 -11.72 28.48 -15.89
N TYR A 342 -12.86 28.67 -15.24
CA TYR A 342 -12.98 29.21 -13.89
C TYR A 342 -13.91 28.32 -13.08
N ILE A 343 -13.63 28.24 -11.78
CA ILE A 343 -14.59 27.70 -10.82
C ILE A 343 -15.50 28.84 -10.42
N TYR A 344 -16.80 28.57 -10.43
CA TYR A 344 -17.83 29.46 -9.94
C TYR A 344 -18.64 28.78 -8.85
N LEU A 345 -18.97 29.54 -7.82
CA LEU A 345 -19.86 29.10 -6.75
C LEU A 345 -21.25 29.70 -6.97
N PHE A 346 -22.25 28.84 -7.07
CA PHE A 346 -23.66 29.21 -7.25
C PHE A 346 -24.47 28.81 -6.01
N PRO A 347 -25.33 29.68 -5.48
CA PRO A 347 -26.37 29.26 -4.55
C PRO A 347 -27.31 28.26 -5.23
N LYS A 348 -27.76 27.22 -4.52
CA LYS A 348 -28.67 26.21 -5.08
C LYS A 348 -29.92 26.88 -5.65
N GLY A 349 -30.26 26.55 -6.90
CA GLY A 349 -31.42 27.12 -7.61
C GLY A 349 -31.25 28.57 -8.10
N LYS A 350 -30.04 29.12 -8.13
CA LYS A 350 -29.74 30.45 -8.69
C LYS A 350 -28.77 30.36 -9.86
N ASP A 351 -29.01 31.17 -10.89
CA ASP A 351 -28.18 31.22 -12.11
C ASP A 351 -27.04 32.25 -12.04
N LYS A 352 -26.95 33.00 -10.93
CA LYS A 352 -25.89 34.00 -10.71
C LYS A 352 -24.89 33.48 -9.69
N HIS A 353 -23.62 33.42 -10.09
CA HIS A 353 -22.52 33.08 -9.18
C HIS A 353 -22.25 34.23 -8.20
N ILE A 354 -21.70 33.88 -7.04
CA ILE A 354 -21.40 34.84 -5.95
C ILE A 354 -19.91 34.87 -5.57
N ALA A 355 -19.17 33.83 -5.95
CA ALA A 355 -17.73 33.75 -5.80
C ALA A 355 -17.15 33.00 -7.00
N TYR A 356 -15.89 33.27 -7.32
CA TYR A 356 -15.16 32.54 -8.36
C TYR A 356 -13.69 32.35 -7.96
N GLY A 357 -13.08 31.31 -8.48
CA GLY A 357 -11.66 31.01 -8.37
C GLY A 357 -11.08 30.64 -9.73
N GLN A 358 -9.79 30.91 -9.93
CA GLN A 358 -9.09 30.57 -11.16
C GLN A 358 -8.20 29.35 -10.91
N ILE A 359 -8.51 28.23 -11.56
CA ILE A 359 -7.58 27.11 -11.69
C ILE A 359 -6.62 27.45 -12.83
N LYS A 360 -5.32 27.29 -12.57
CA LYS A 360 -4.27 27.41 -13.60
C LYS A 360 -3.70 26.02 -13.88
N ALA A 361 -3.27 25.81 -15.12
CA ALA A 361 -2.44 24.64 -15.45
C ALA A 361 -1.22 24.62 -14.51
N GLY A 362 -0.96 23.46 -13.90
CA GLY A 362 0.15 23.29 -12.96
C GLY A 362 1.49 23.10 -13.69
N ASP A 363 2.59 23.36 -12.98
CA ASP A 363 3.96 23.19 -13.51
C ASP A 363 4.38 21.70 -13.63
N ILE A 364 3.62 20.80 -12.99
CA ILE A 364 3.80 19.34 -13.01
C ILE A 364 2.43 18.76 -13.38
N LYS A 365 2.39 17.90 -14.42
CA LYS A 365 1.20 17.25 -15.03
C LYS A 365 -0.10 17.35 -14.22
N GLY A 366 -1.05 18.14 -14.71
CA GLY A 366 -2.36 18.35 -14.08
C GLY A 366 -2.72 19.83 -13.83
N TYR A 367 -3.74 20.06 -13.00
CA TYR A 367 -4.23 21.38 -12.62
C TYR A 367 -3.83 21.73 -11.19
N LYS A 368 -3.32 22.95 -10.96
CA LYS A 368 -3.04 23.42 -9.60
C LYS A 368 -4.37 23.74 -8.90
N PRO A 369 -4.64 23.19 -7.70
CA PRO A 369 -5.82 23.55 -6.92
C PRO A 369 -5.91 25.07 -6.74
N SER A 370 -7.13 25.59 -6.83
CA SER A 370 -7.41 27.01 -6.64
C SER A 370 -8.02 27.25 -5.28
N LYS A 371 -7.58 28.29 -4.59
CA LYS A 371 -8.22 28.76 -3.36
C LYS A 371 -9.47 29.54 -3.71
N VAL A 372 -10.64 28.98 -3.41
CA VAL A 372 -11.95 29.64 -3.57
C VAL A 372 -12.39 30.16 -2.21
N ARG A 373 -12.55 31.48 -2.09
CA ARG A 373 -13.06 32.09 -0.86
C ARG A 373 -14.57 31.99 -0.81
N LEU A 374 -15.08 31.34 0.24
CA LEU A 374 -16.50 31.16 0.47
C LEU A 374 -17.15 32.48 0.94
N PRO A 375 -18.41 32.72 0.56
CA PRO A 375 -19.16 33.87 1.00
C PRO A 375 -19.45 33.81 2.51
N ALA A 376 -19.81 34.95 3.10
CA ALA A 376 -20.22 35.05 4.51
C ALA A 376 -21.69 34.64 4.76
N ILE A 377 -22.26 33.79 3.90
CA ILE A 377 -23.61 33.24 4.01
C ILE A 377 -23.55 31.71 4.02
N SER A 378 -24.37 31.09 4.88
CA SER A 378 -24.55 29.64 4.93
C SER A 378 -25.69 29.18 4.00
N GLY A 379 -25.71 27.90 3.67
CA GLY A 379 -26.72 27.27 2.81
C GLY A 379 -26.14 26.23 1.85
N GLU A 380 -26.97 25.77 0.92
CA GLU A 380 -26.54 24.83 -0.12
C GLU A 380 -26.05 25.57 -1.37
N PHE A 381 -24.89 25.16 -1.87
CA PHE A 381 -24.25 25.72 -3.04
C PHE A 381 -23.83 24.61 -4.02
N THR A 382 -23.52 25.04 -5.23
CA THR A 382 -22.96 24.18 -6.28
C THR A 382 -21.70 24.84 -6.82
N LEU A 383 -20.59 24.15 -6.71
CA LEU A 383 -19.37 24.48 -7.43
C LEU A 383 -19.54 24.03 -8.88
N LYS A 384 -19.29 24.92 -9.83
CA LYS A 384 -19.31 24.61 -11.26
C LYS A 384 -18.00 25.01 -11.88
N TRP A 385 -17.42 24.11 -12.67
CA TRP A 385 -16.30 24.45 -13.53
C TRP A 385 -16.83 24.83 -14.91
N ILE A 386 -16.54 26.06 -15.31
CA ILE A 386 -17.03 26.62 -16.57
C ILE A 386 -15.83 27.00 -17.43
N THR A 387 -15.81 26.48 -18.67
CA THR A 387 -14.79 26.81 -19.67
C THR A 387 -14.82 28.29 -20.07
N ARG A 388 -13.79 28.78 -20.76
CA ARG A 388 -13.81 30.13 -21.37
C ARG A 388 -14.95 30.35 -22.37
N ASP A 389 -15.40 29.31 -23.06
CA ASP A 389 -16.56 29.32 -23.97
C ASP A 389 -17.91 29.19 -23.23
N LYS A 390 -17.92 29.37 -21.89
CA LYS A 390 -19.11 29.36 -21.02
C LYS A 390 -19.83 28.00 -20.96
N LYS A 391 -19.15 26.91 -21.32
CA LYS A 391 -19.68 25.57 -21.18
C LYS A 391 -19.40 25.05 -19.77
N ASN A 392 -20.45 24.66 -19.08
CA ASN A 392 -20.35 23.95 -17.82
C ASN A 392 -19.97 22.49 -18.10
N ILE A 393 -18.89 22.02 -17.49
CA ILE A 393 -18.38 20.67 -17.76
C ILE A 393 -18.12 19.83 -16.49
N ALA A 394 -18.23 20.41 -15.30
CA ALA A 394 -18.20 19.68 -14.03
C ALA A 394 -18.97 20.42 -12.94
N GLU A 395 -19.71 19.70 -12.11
CA GLU A 395 -20.41 20.25 -10.94
C GLU A 395 -20.13 19.41 -9.70
N LYS A 396 -20.08 20.06 -8.54
CA LYS A 396 -20.04 19.39 -7.23
C LYS A 396 -20.88 20.15 -6.21
N PRO A 397 -21.79 19.48 -5.48
CA PRO A 397 -22.51 20.12 -4.38
C PRO A 397 -21.54 20.50 -3.26
N LEU A 398 -21.81 21.63 -2.61
CA LEU A 398 -21.08 22.12 -1.44
C LEU A 398 -22.08 22.69 -0.44
N THR A 399 -22.07 22.19 0.79
CA THR A 399 -22.83 22.76 1.90
C THR A 399 -21.96 23.77 2.64
N ILE A 400 -22.36 25.03 2.63
CA ILE A 400 -21.67 26.05 3.43
C ILE A 400 -22.35 26.17 4.77
N GLU A 401 -21.65 25.73 5.80
CA GLU A 401 -22.14 25.71 7.17
C GLU A 401 -21.77 27.01 7.90
N GLU A 402 -22.52 27.30 8.97
CA GLU A 402 -22.07 28.34 9.89
C GLU A 402 -20.86 27.84 10.67
N ALA A 403 -19.89 28.73 10.85
CA ALA A 403 -18.79 28.47 11.78
C ALA A 403 -19.39 28.39 13.18
N GLU A 404 -19.46 27.21 13.78
CA GLU A 404 -19.43 27.15 15.24
C GLU A 404 -17.99 27.39 15.67
N VAL A 405 -17.69 28.66 15.93
CA VAL A 405 -16.43 29.02 16.60
C VAL A 405 -16.53 28.48 18.02
N THR A 406 -15.70 27.51 18.35
CA THR A 406 -15.69 26.90 19.69
C THR A 406 -14.33 27.04 20.34
N LEU A 407 -14.34 27.22 21.66
CA LEU A 407 -13.14 27.27 22.48
C LEU A 407 -12.88 25.90 23.11
N GLU A 408 -11.66 25.42 22.97
CA GLU A 408 -11.20 24.20 23.61
C GLU A 408 -10.53 24.56 24.94
N ALA A 409 -11.19 24.23 26.04
CA ALA A 409 -10.70 24.45 27.40
C ALA A 409 -11.18 23.31 28.31
N PRO A 410 -10.42 22.95 29.35
CA PRO A 410 -10.87 21.98 30.34
C PRO A 410 -12.10 22.51 31.11
N GLU A 411 -12.94 21.60 31.60
CA GLU A 411 -14.16 21.95 32.35
C GLU A 411 -13.85 22.46 33.76
N SER A 412 -12.78 21.95 34.37
CA SER A 412 -12.23 22.47 35.62
C SER A 412 -10.71 22.49 35.61
N ALA A 413 -10.13 23.36 36.45
CA ALA A 413 -8.70 23.44 36.66
C ALA A 413 -8.38 24.08 38.00
N ILE A 414 -7.16 23.83 38.49
CA ILE A 414 -6.71 24.31 39.78
C ILE A 414 -6.28 25.77 39.67
N GLY A 415 -6.78 26.62 40.58
CA GLY A 415 -6.44 28.03 40.63
C GLY A 415 -4.94 28.28 40.78
N GLY A 416 -4.40 29.25 40.05
CA GLY A 416 -2.98 29.60 40.05
C GLY A 416 -2.09 28.80 39.10
N THR A 417 -2.62 27.75 38.45
CA THR A 417 -1.93 26.95 37.42
C THR A 417 -2.15 27.54 36.00
N SER A 418 -1.50 26.95 34.99
CA SER A 418 -1.72 27.30 33.58
C SER A 418 -2.58 26.26 32.87
N VAL A 419 -3.45 26.70 31.97
CA VAL A 419 -4.23 25.83 31.07
C VAL A 419 -3.96 26.18 29.61
N GLN A 420 -3.97 25.17 28.74
CA GLN A 420 -3.91 25.37 27.29
C GLN A 420 -5.30 25.61 26.75
N ILE A 421 -5.49 26.74 26.06
CA ILE A 421 -6.76 27.11 25.43
C ILE A 421 -6.61 27.08 23.91
N GLY A 422 -7.35 26.18 23.27
CA GLY A 422 -7.44 26.05 21.81
C GLY A 422 -8.64 26.79 21.22
N LEU A 423 -8.64 26.94 19.90
CA LEU A 423 -9.73 27.54 19.13
C LEU A 423 -9.99 26.67 17.91
N ASN A 424 -11.23 26.20 17.77
CA ASN A 424 -11.70 25.60 16.54
C ASN A 424 -12.50 26.65 15.76
N ALA A 425 -11.93 27.13 14.65
CA ALA A 425 -12.47 28.22 13.85
C ALA A 425 -11.95 28.20 12.41
N PRO A 426 -12.64 28.91 11.48
CA PRO A 426 -12.11 29.31 10.17
C PRO A 426 -10.70 29.90 10.19
N ASP A 427 -9.89 29.61 9.17
CA ASP A 427 -8.58 30.22 8.99
C ASP A 427 -8.62 31.76 8.92
N GLY A 428 -7.63 32.40 9.54
CA GLY A 428 -7.41 33.84 9.47
C GLY A 428 -8.31 34.69 10.39
N LEU A 429 -9.08 34.05 11.27
CA LEU A 429 -9.84 34.72 12.31
C LEU A 429 -8.89 35.32 13.35
N LYS A 430 -8.93 36.65 13.48
CA LYS A 430 -8.13 37.38 14.47
C LYS A 430 -8.95 37.59 15.73
N GLY A 431 -8.31 37.52 16.88
CA GLY A 431 -8.96 37.74 18.17
C GLY A 431 -8.05 37.41 19.35
N TYR A 432 -8.65 37.49 20.53
CA TYR A 432 -8.01 37.20 21.80
C TYR A 432 -8.96 36.39 22.67
N THR A 433 -8.39 35.50 23.48
CA THR A 433 -9.15 34.81 24.53
C THR A 433 -9.05 35.63 25.81
N TYR A 434 -10.19 35.90 26.45
CA TYR A 434 -10.27 36.59 27.73
C TYR A 434 -10.96 35.71 28.77
N LEU A 435 -10.46 35.71 29.99
CA LEU A 435 -11.07 35.03 31.12
C LEU A 435 -11.85 36.04 31.98
N PHE A 436 -13.13 35.74 32.23
CA PHE A 436 -14.01 36.53 33.07
C PHE A 436 -14.48 35.71 34.26
N ARG A 437 -14.61 36.36 35.42
CA ARG A 437 -15.34 35.78 36.54
C ARG A 437 -16.84 35.91 36.27
N LYS A 438 -17.63 34.88 36.59
CA LYS A 438 -19.09 34.92 36.42
C LYS A 438 -19.69 36.17 37.08
N GLY A 439 -20.47 36.93 36.31
CA GLY A 439 -21.11 38.19 36.75
C GLY A 439 -20.17 39.41 36.82
N LYS A 440 -18.97 39.37 36.25
CA LYS A 440 -18.06 40.52 36.14
C LYS A 440 -17.78 40.87 34.68
N ASP A 441 -17.78 42.17 34.37
CA ASP A 441 -17.57 42.68 33.01
C ASP A 441 -16.10 42.95 32.66
N LYS A 442 -15.20 42.85 33.64
CA LYS A 442 -13.76 43.06 33.44
C LYS A 442 -13.06 41.71 33.38
N TYR A 443 -12.27 41.49 32.33
CA TYR A 443 -11.42 40.32 32.22
C TYR A 443 -10.30 40.37 33.26
N ILE A 444 -9.88 39.18 33.71
CA ILE A 444 -8.83 39.02 34.72
C ILE A 444 -7.54 38.44 34.15
N ALA A 445 -7.65 37.68 33.06
CA ALA A 445 -6.52 37.13 32.32
C ALA A 445 -6.87 37.13 30.83
N TYR A 446 -5.85 37.07 29.97
CA TYR A 446 -6.04 36.97 28.53
C TYR A 446 -4.92 36.14 27.90
N GLY A 447 -5.21 35.55 26.74
CA GLY A 447 -4.28 34.76 25.94
C GLY A 447 -4.37 35.12 24.47
N HIS A 448 -3.35 34.74 23.71
CA HIS A 448 -3.24 35.02 22.28
C HIS A 448 -3.06 33.72 21.50
N ILE A 449 -4.16 33.17 21.01
CA ILE A 449 -4.14 32.02 20.10
C ILE A 449 -3.68 32.53 18.74
N LYS A 450 -2.58 31.98 18.24
CA LYS A 450 -1.99 32.37 16.95
C LYS A 450 -2.48 31.44 15.87
N ALA A 451 -2.84 31.99 14.72
CA ALA A 451 -3.00 31.19 13.51
C ALA A 451 -1.66 30.52 13.16
N ASP A 452 -1.73 29.25 12.79
CA ASP A 452 -0.64 28.40 12.31
C ASP A 452 -1.01 27.93 10.91
N ASP A 453 -0.18 28.24 9.93
CA ASP A 453 -0.50 28.01 8.50
C ASP A 453 -0.58 26.51 8.13
N ILE A 454 -0.24 25.60 9.07
CA ILE A 454 -0.18 24.14 8.86
C ILE A 454 -1.22 23.42 9.76
N ASN A 455 -1.40 23.87 11.00
CA ASN A 455 -2.24 23.19 12.01
C ASN A 455 -3.46 24.02 12.47
N GLY A 456 -3.81 25.10 11.75
CA GLY A 456 -4.96 25.94 12.07
C GLY A 456 -4.67 26.98 13.15
N TYR A 457 -4.90 26.63 14.43
CA TYR A 457 -4.70 27.54 15.57
C TYR A 457 -3.82 26.90 16.64
N LYS A 458 -2.70 27.55 16.98
CA LYS A 458 -1.83 27.12 18.07
C LYS A 458 -2.44 27.50 19.42
N PRO A 459 -2.70 26.54 20.33
CA PRO A 459 -3.22 26.83 21.66
C PRO A 459 -2.39 27.87 22.41
N SER A 460 -3.07 28.70 23.19
CA SER A 460 -2.45 29.68 24.08
C SER A 460 -2.48 29.17 25.51
N GLU A 461 -1.34 29.24 26.17
CA GLU A 461 -1.27 29.04 27.61
C GLU A 461 -1.85 30.27 28.34
N ILE A 462 -2.76 30.06 29.29
CA ILE A 462 -3.33 31.12 30.14
C ILE A 462 -3.20 30.70 31.61
N ARG A 463 -2.59 31.57 32.41
CA ARG A 463 -2.50 31.39 33.86
C ARG A 463 -3.83 31.77 34.53
N LEU A 464 -4.36 30.85 35.33
CA LEU A 464 -5.60 31.02 36.08
C LEU A 464 -5.38 31.84 37.37
N PRO A 465 -6.38 32.63 37.81
CA PRO A 465 -6.37 33.23 39.15
C PRO A 465 -6.35 32.16 40.24
N THR A 466 -5.89 32.50 41.45
CA THR A 466 -6.01 31.60 42.62
C THR A 466 -7.41 31.58 43.22
N ALA A 467 -8.19 32.64 43.00
CA ALA A 467 -9.55 32.73 43.50
C ALA A 467 -10.45 31.68 42.83
N SER A 468 -10.97 30.74 43.60
CA SER A 468 -11.89 29.71 43.11
C SER A 468 -13.28 30.27 42.75
N GLY A 469 -14.00 29.50 41.94
CA GLY A 469 -15.37 29.79 41.52
C GLY A 469 -15.61 29.54 40.03
N GLU A 470 -16.73 30.06 39.54
CA GLU A 470 -17.12 29.92 38.14
C GLU A 470 -16.56 31.05 37.27
N TYR A 471 -15.95 30.66 36.15
CA TYR A 471 -15.36 31.57 35.17
C TYR A 471 -15.80 31.19 33.76
N THR A 472 -15.57 32.11 32.82
CA THR A 472 -15.89 31.91 31.41
C THR A 472 -14.77 32.46 30.55
N PHE A 473 -14.22 31.62 29.70
CA PHE A 473 -13.39 32.06 28.58
C PHE A 473 -14.29 32.61 27.47
N LYS A 474 -13.91 33.76 26.93
CA LYS A 474 -14.59 34.38 25.79
C LYS A 474 -13.57 34.66 24.70
N TRP A 475 -13.83 34.22 23.48
CA TRP A 475 -13.06 34.62 22.32
C TRP A 475 -13.65 35.90 21.75
N VAL A 476 -12.83 36.94 21.65
CA VAL A 476 -13.26 38.27 21.27
C VAL A 476 -12.43 38.76 20.09
N THR A 477 -13.14 39.22 19.07
CA THR A 477 -12.57 39.79 17.83
C THR A 477 -12.01 41.20 18.05
N PRO A 478 -11.15 41.73 17.15
CA PRO A 478 -10.60 43.09 17.27
C PRO A 478 -11.66 44.20 17.34
N ASP A 479 -12.84 43.98 16.77
CA ASP A 479 -14.01 44.86 16.84
C ASP A 479 -14.90 44.61 18.08
N LYS A 480 -14.37 43.91 19.09
CA LYS A 480 -14.97 43.66 20.41
C LYS A 480 -16.22 42.78 20.42
N ARG A 481 -16.48 42.01 19.36
CA ARG A 481 -17.56 41.02 19.36
C ARG A 481 -17.11 39.71 19.99
N VAL A 482 -17.90 39.20 20.94
CA VAL A 482 -17.76 37.84 21.46
C VAL A 482 -18.32 36.88 20.43
N ILE A 483 -17.56 35.85 20.07
CA ILE A 483 -17.97 34.87 19.06
C ILE A 483 -17.96 33.43 19.56
N ALA A 484 -17.29 33.15 20.69
CA ALA A 484 -17.29 31.85 21.35
C ALA A 484 -17.12 32.03 22.85
N GLU A 485 -17.78 31.19 23.64
CA GLU A 485 -17.64 31.15 25.10
C GLU A 485 -17.49 29.71 25.59
N LYS A 486 -16.67 29.50 26.63
CA LYS A 486 -16.51 28.21 27.30
C LYS A 486 -16.40 28.43 28.80
N ALA A 487 -17.27 27.79 29.56
CA ALA A 487 -17.24 27.84 31.02
C ALA A 487 -16.09 26.98 31.56
N ILE A 488 -15.53 27.42 32.70
CA ILE A 488 -14.54 26.67 33.47
C ILE A 488 -14.78 26.88 34.96
N ILE A 489 -14.65 25.82 35.74
CA ILE A 489 -14.67 25.88 37.21
C ILE A 489 -13.24 25.94 37.69
N ILE A 490 -12.88 26.99 38.41
CA ILE A 490 -11.58 27.12 39.05
C ILE A 490 -11.69 26.61 40.47
N GLU A 491 -10.96 25.53 40.75
CA GLU A 491 -10.95 24.87 42.05
C GLU A 491 -9.89 25.49 42.97
N THR A 492 -10.14 25.44 44.27
CA THR A 492 -9.17 25.89 45.26
C THR A 492 -8.00 24.90 45.27
N PRO A 493 -6.74 25.35 45.14
CA PRO A 493 -5.60 24.45 45.28
C PRO A 493 -5.51 23.93 46.72
N GLU A 494 -5.38 22.62 46.89
CA GLU A 494 -4.98 22.05 48.18
C GLU A 494 -3.49 22.32 48.40
N VAL A 495 -3.18 23.22 49.34
CA VAL A 495 -1.82 23.67 49.59
C VAL A 495 -1.49 23.59 51.08
N SER A 496 -0.35 23.00 51.41
CA SER A 496 0.19 23.04 52.77
C SER A 496 1.70 23.24 52.81
N LEU A 497 2.16 23.78 53.94
CA LEU A 497 3.56 23.90 54.29
C LEU A 497 3.93 22.81 55.29
N GLY A 498 5.15 22.30 55.18
CA GLY A 498 5.74 21.36 56.13
C GLY A 498 7.01 21.94 56.72
N ALA A 499 6.87 22.62 57.85
CA ALA A 499 7.97 23.08 58.69
C ALA A 499 7.79 22.56 60.14
N PRO A 500 8.86 22.43 60.93
CA PRO A 500 8.74 22.16 62.36
C PRO A 500 8.03 23.33 63.09
N GLU A 501 7.42 23.06 64.24
CA GLU A 501 6.77 24.09 65.07
C GLU A 501 7.79 25.06 65.69
N GLN A 502 9.00 24.58 65.95
CA GLN A 502 10.11 25.37 66.50
C GLN A 502 11.36 25.24 65.63
N ALA A 503 12.12 26.33 65.50
CA ALA A 503 13.40 26.33 64.82
C ALA A 503 14.41 27.27 65.50
N GLU A 504 15.69 26.94 65.43
CA GLU A 504 16.76 27.74 66.02
C GLU A 504 17.05 28.99 65.18
N LYS A 505 17.28 30.13 65.83
CA LYS A 505 17.63 31.40 65.19
C LYS A 505 18.85 31.29 64.27
N GLY A 506 18.92 32.13 63.24
CA GLY A 506 20.07 32.21 62.31
C GLY A 506 20.25 31.01 61.35
N THR A 507 19.51 29.91 61.53
CA THR A 507 19.60 28.71 60.69
C THR A 507 18.85 28.84 59.35
N ASN A 508 19.14 27.93 58.40
CA ASN A 508 18.36 27.80 57.17
C ASN A 508 17.30 26.72 57.34
N LEU A 509 16.05 27.14 57.50
CA LEU A 509 14.92 26.22 57.65
C LEU A 509 14.51 25.64 56.29
N PRO A 510 14.58 24.31 56.08
CA PRO A 510 13.93 23.69 54.94
C PRO A 510 12.41 23.64 55.18
N VAL A 511 11.64 24.19 54.25
CA VAL A 511 10.18 24.17 54.28
C VAL A 511 9.70 23.31 53.12
N SER A 512 9.11 22.16 53.43
CA SER A 512 8.48 21.28 52.43
C SER A 512 7.18 21.92 51.95
N LEU A 513 6.85 21.71 50.67
CA LEU A 513 5.62 22.21 50.07
C LEU A 513 4.82 21.04 49.52
N ASN A 514 3.55 20.95 49.88
CA ASN A 514 2.60 20.01 49.27
C ASN A 514 1.55 20.82 48.51
N ALA A 515 1.57 20.73 47.19
CA ALA A 515 0.63 21.40 46.31
C ALA A 515 0.64 20.78 44.91
N PRO A 516 -0.39 21.04 44.09
CA PRO A 516 -0.37 20.74 42.67
C PRO A 516 0.79 21.41 41.93
N ASN A 517 1.32 20.72 40.91
CA ASN A 517 2.36 21.20 40.01
C ASN A 517 1.93 22.50 39.29
N GLY A 518 2.90 23.38 38.99
CA GLY A 518 2.67 24.67 38.30
C GLY A 518 2.38 25.90 39.20
N LEU A 519 2.18 25.72 40.51
CA LEU A 519 2.06 26.83 41.47
C LEU A 519 3.44 27.43 41.75
N ASN A 520 3.56 28.74 41.51
CA ASN A 520 4.83 29.46 41.62
C ASN A 520 4.74 30.56 42.68
N GLY A 521 5.85 30.88 43.33
CA GLY A 521 5.87 31.97 44.32
C GLY A 521 7.04 31.94 45.29
N TYR A 522 6.79 32.48 46.48
CA TYR A 522 7.77 32.65 47.54
C TYR A 522 7.18 32.28 48.90
N ILE A 523 8.01 31.72 49.77
CA ILE A 523 7.68 31.55 51.19
C ILE A 523 8.27 32.73 51.95
N TYR A 524 7.42 33.57 52.51
CA TYR A 524 7.81 34.72 53.31
C TYR A 524 7.70 34.38 54.80
N LEU A 525 8.64 34.88 55.59
CA LEU A 525 8.57 34.83 57.05
C LEU A 525 8.14 36.19 57.60
N PHE A 526 7.13 36.24 58.45
CA PHE A 526 6.66 37.45 59.12
C PHE A 526 6.79 37.30 60.63
N ALA A 527 7.34 38.30 61.31
CA ALA A 527 7.21 38.40 62.77
C ALA A 527 5.74 38.63 63.14
N LYS A 528 5.30 38.14 64.30
CA LYS A 528 3.92 38.31 64.79
C LYS A 528 3.49 39.79 64.76
N GLY A 529 2.37 40.07 64.08
CA GLY A 529 1.82 41.42 63.93
C GLY A 529 2.58 42.34 62.96
N ALA A 530 3.67 41.89 62.34
CA ALA A 530 4.43 42.69 61.39
C ALA A 530 3.74 42.77 60.02
N LYS A 531 3.75 43.98 59.42
CA LYS A 531 3.23 44.21 58.06
C LYS A 531 4.23 43.89 56.94
N LYS A 532 5.52 43.77 57.29
CA LYS A 532 6.61 43.47 56.36
C LYS A 532 7.21 42.12 56.71
N HIS A 533 7.64 41.38 55.69
CA HIS A 533 8.35 40.12 55.88
C HIS A 533 9.77 40.39 56.36
N THR A 534 10.31 39.49 57.16
CA THR A 534 11.68 39.50 57.67
C THR A 534 12.64 38.90 56.65
N THR A 535 12.24 37.82 55.99
CA THR A 535 13.03 37.08 55.01
C THR A 535 12.09 36.35 54.04
N TYR A 536 12.65 35.74 52.99
CA TYR A 536 11.90 34.89 52.08
C TYR A 536 12.75 33.75 51.50
N GLY A 537 12.08 32.70 51.05
CA GLY A 537 12.64 31.60 50.26
C GLY A 537 11.90 31.46 48.93
N HIS A 538 12.60 30.94 47.92
CA HIS A 538 12.03 30.69 46.60
C HIS A 538 11.38 29.32 46.54
N VAL A 539 10.16 29.26 46.01
CA VAL A 539 9.54 27.99 45.62
C VAL A 539 10.11 27.55 44.29
N ARG A 540 10.57 26.30 44.21
CA ARG A 540 11.09 25.69 42.98
C ARG A 540 10.42 24.34 42.80
N GLU A 541 9.77 24.19 41.66
CA GLU A 541 9.26 22.91 41.19
C GLU A 541 10.43 21.98 40.84
N ASP A 542 10.25 20.69 41.08
CA ASP A 542 11.12 19.59 40.67
C ASP A 542 10.33 18.73 39.68
N ASP A 543 10.86 18.56 38.47
CA ASP A 543 10.18 17.89 37.36
C ASP A 543 9.80 16.41 37.67
N ILE A 544 10.30 15.83 38.76
CA ILE A 544 10.14 14.40 39.11
C ILE A 544 9.45 14.19 40.48
N LYS A 545 9.60 15.11 41.44
CA LYS A 545 9.12 14.94 42.84
C LYS A 545 8.22 16.06 43.38
N GLY A 546 7.60 16.86 42.53
CA GLY A 546 6.71 17.95 42.97
C GLY A 546 7.50 19.22 43.28
N TYR A 547 7.68 19.59 44.56
CA TYR A 547 8.42 20.80 44.93
C TYR A 547 9.69 20.50 45.72
N LYS A 548 10.79 21.20 45.39
CA LYS A 548 11.98 21.20 46.25
C LYS A 548 11.68 21.97 47.52
N PRO A 549 12.11 21.49 48.71
CA PRO A 549 11.99 22.26 49.93
C PRO A 549 12.62 23.64 49.78
N SER A 550 11.84 24.67 50.05
CA SER A 550 12.30 26.06 50.02
C SER A 550 13.12 26.34 51.26
N ARG A 551 14.30 26.95 51.09
CA ARG A 551 15.17 27.31 52.22
C ARG A 551 14.90 28.74 52.64
N VAL A 552 14.48 28.93 53.90
CA VAL A 552 14.20 30.25 54.49
C VAL A 552 15.24 30.53 55.57
N LYS A 553 16.05 31.58 55.40
CA LYS A 553 17.08 31.96 56.40
C LYS A 553 16.43 32.69 57.57
N LEU A 554 16.43 32.07 58.74
CA LEU A 554 15.80 32.60 59.94
C LEU A 554 16.60 33.80 60.52
N PRO A 555 15.91 34.80 61.09
CA PRO A 555 16.56 35.94 61.76
C PRO A 555 17.24 35.52 63.06
N GLU A 556 18.11 36.40 63.58
CA GLU A 556 18.75 36.27 64.91
C GLU A 556 17.80 36.60 66.07
N GLN A 557 16.61 37.12 65.78
CA GLN A 557 15.63 37.51 66.79
C GLN A 557 14.65 36.36 67.05
N THR A 558 14.59 35.90 68.30
CA THR A 558 13.61 34.90 68.76
C THR A 558 12.19 35.47 68.87
N GLY A 559 11.20 34.58 68.90
CA GLY A 559 9.79 34.93 69.07
C GLY A 559 8.85 34.17 68.14
N GLU A 560 7.60 34.64 68.09
CA GLU A 560 6.54 34.08 67.24
C GLU A 560 6.59 34.65 65.82
N TYR A 561 6.60 33.75 64.83
CA TYR A 561 6.61 34.06 63.41
C TYR A 561 5.52 33.28 62.65
N THR A 562 5.28 33.68 61.42
CA THR A 562 4.39 32.99 60.49
C THR A 562 5.06 32.86 59.13
N LEU A 563 5.14 31.63 58.63
CA LEU A 563 5.49 31.34 57.25
C LEU A 563 4.24 31.53 56.38
N LYS A 564 4.37 32.23 55.26
CA LYS A 564 3.29 32.46 54.28
C LYS A 564 3.78 32.15 52.88
N TRP A 565 3.17 31.18 52.23
CA TRP A 565 3.39 30.96 50.80
C TRP A 565 2.49 31.89 50.00
N LEU A 566 3.11 32.83 49.30
CA LEU A 566 2.45 33.75 48.39
C LEU A 566 2.80 33.44 46.93
N THR A 567 1.84 33.56 46.02
CA THR A 567 2.11 33.52 44.57
C THR A 567 2.98 34.71 44.13
N THR A 568 3.49 34.68 42.90
CA THR A 568 4.17 35.85 42.30
C THR A 568 3.26 37.09 42.26
N GLY A 569 1.93 36.90 42.22
CA GLY A 569 0.91 37.95 42.34
C GLY A 569 0.62 38.40 43.78
N LYS A 570 1.34 37.87 44.78
CA LYS A 570 1.17 38.11 46.23
C LYS A 570 -0.14 37.59 46.82
N GLU A 571 -0.77 36.62 46.19
CA GLU A 571 -1.97 35.95 46.71
C GLU A 571 -1.55 34.86 47.70
N LEU A 572 -2.21 34.78 48.86
CA LEU A 572 -1.89 33.80 49.91
C LEU A 572 -2.43 32.42 49.53
N LEU A 573 -1.54 31.41 49.53
CA LEU A 573 -1.88 30.01 49.29
C LEU A 573 -1.97 29.21 50.59
N ALA A 574 -0.96 29.33 51.46
CA ALA A 574 -0.90 28.63 52.73
C ALA A 574 -0.12 29.45 53.76
N GLU A 575 -0.43 29.24 55.04
CA GLU A 575 0.35 29.79 56.14
C GLU A 575 0.54 28.77 57.26
N GLN A 576 1.66 28.88 57.97
CA GLN A 576 2.00 28.01 59.09
C GLN A 576 2.70 28.83 60.18
N PRO A 577 2.31 28.71 61.46
CA PRO A 577 3.04 29.32 62.57
C PRO A 577 4.42 28.69 62.75
N LEU A 578 5.37 29.47 63.24
CA LEU A 578 6.73 29.04 63.56
C LEU A 578 7.24 29.80 64.79
N GLN A 579 7.76 29.08 65.78
CA GLN A 579 8.46 29.67 66.91
C GLN A 579 9.97 29.66 66.67
N ILE A 580 10.63 30.82 66.76
CA ILE A 580 12.09 30.90 66.70
C ILE A 580 12.65 30.97 68.11
N VAL A 581 13.52 30.03 68.46
CA VAL A 581 14.12 29.86 69.80
C VAL A 581 15.65 29.99 69.73
N ASP A 582 16.29 30.18 70.89
CA ASP A 582 17.75 30.31 70.99
C ASP A 582 18.47 28.96 70.79
N GLU A 583 17.90 27.87 71.30
CA GLU A 583 18.40 26.50 71.16
C GLU A 583 17.22 25.53 71.28
N ILE A 584 17.16 24.48 70.46
CA ILE A 584 16.12 23.45 70.56
C ILE A 584 16.59 22.43 71.59
N THR A 585 16.03 22.46 72.80
CA THR A 585 16.24 21.38 73.77
C THR A 585 15.40 20.19 73.35
N GLU A 586 16.03 19.12 72.84
CA GLU A 586 15.37 17.82 72.70
C GLU A 586 14.84 17.40 74.08
N THR A 587 13.53 17.37 74.25
CA THR A 587 12.92 16.59 75.32
C THR A 587 13.02 15.13 74.88
N VAL A 588 14.09 14.46 75.31
CA VAL A 588 14.15 13.00 75.31
C VAL A 588 12.94 12.55 76.16
N PRO A 589 11.98 11.79 75.61
CA PRO A 589 10.93 11.23 76.43
C PRO A 589 11.59 10.27 77.42
N ASP A 590 11.38 10.55 78.71
CA ASP A 590 11.85 9.75 79.83
C ASP A 590 11.41 8.31 79.60
N THR A 591 12.38 7.42 79.41
CA THR A 591 12.12 5.98 79.33
C THR A 591 11.58 5.54 80.68
N GLU A 592 10.26 5.41 80.78
CA GLU A 592 9.59 4.73 81.89
C GLU A 592 10.22 3.34 82.05
N LYS A 593 10.88 3.21 83.18
CA LYS A 593 11.39 1.99 83.79
C LYS A 593 10.21 1.00 83.94
N PRO A 594 10.32 -0.27 83.51
CA PRO A 594 9.26 -1.24 83.77
C PRO A 594 9.23 -1.56 85.27
N GLU A 595 8.07 -1.39 85.91
CA GLU A 595 7.76 -2.01 87.19
C GLU A 595 7.38 -3.49 86.98
N GLU A 596 8.14 -4.34 87.68
CA GLU A 596 7.99 -5.77 88.03
C GLU A 596 7.70 -6.84 86.95
#